data_AF-A0A7Y5WJ66-F1
#
_entry.id   AF-A0A7Y5WJ66-F1
#
_cell.length_a   1.000
_cell.length_b   1.000
_cell.length_c   1.000
_cell.angle_alpha   90.00
_cell.angle_beta   90.00
_cell.angle_gamma   90.00
#
_symmetry.space_group_name_H-M   'P 1'
#
loop_
_entity.id
_entity.type
_entity.pdbx_description
1 polymer ?
#
loop_
_entity_poly.entity_id
_entity_poly.type
_entity_poly.pdbx_seq_one_letter_code
_entity_poly.pdbx_strand_id
1 'polypeptide(L)'
;MSDQNPPEQPSFNRPAGSDPTTPLPTGPSTSTGSSTGPPVGAGSTPPPPPPPPPPPPPPPPAPSGPSGSSGVPSPTREGAGFFTALFDFSFTNFVTPILVRFVYLLATVALVATWLVLLFSAFVRGFGSGLTVLVLGPIFLVIYLAVIRMTLEFYLSVVRMSEDINKRLPQA
;
A
#
# COMPACT_ATOMS: atom_id res chain seq x y z
N MET A 1 -26.99 25.14 26.49
CA MET A 1 -26.61 23.72 26.31
C MET A 1 -25.62 23.69 25.17
N SER A 2 -24.34 23.72 25.51
CA SER A 2 -23.22 23.70 24.56
C SER A 2 -22.34 22.54 25.00
N ASP A 3 -22.46 21.42 24.31
CA ASP A 3 -21.55 20.28 24.39
C ASP A 3 -20.30 20.52 23.53
N GLN A 4 -19.24 19.75 23.82
CA GLN A 4 -17.96 19.54 23.10
C GLN A 4 -16.82 20.50 23.51
N ASN A 5 -15.60 20.06 23.84
CA ASN A 5 -14.82 18.85 23.52
C ASN A 5 -13.65 18.73 24.54
N PRO A 6 -13.24 17.54 25.05
CA PRO A 6 -12.01 17.43 25.86
C PRO A 6 -10.73 17.40 24.99
N PRO A 7 -9.56 17.83 25.53
CA PRO A 7 -8.29 17.86 24.80
C PRO A 7 -7.65 16.47 24.63
N GLU A 8 -6.91 16.34 23.53
CA GLU A 8 -6.26 15.13 23.03
C GLU A 8 -5.29 14.46 24.02
N GLN A 9 -5.28 13.13 24.05
CA GLN A 9 -4.36 12.34 24.86
C GLN A 9 -3.00 12.15 24.16
N PRO A 10 -1.88 12.12 24.91
CA PRO A 10 -0.55 11.83 24.34
C PRO A 10 -0.43 10.36 23.92
N SER A 11 0.11 10.15 22.72
CA SER A 11 0.33 8.83 22.09
C SER A 11 1.40 8.00 22.81
N PHE A 12 1.01 7.20 23.81
CA PHE A 12 1.86 6.22 24.49
C PHE A 12 1.86 4.87 23.76
N ASN A 13 2.42 4.79 22.54
CA ASN A 13 2.73 3.48 21.95
C ASN A 13 3.83 3.54 20.87
N ARG A 14 5.06 3.86 21.27
CA ARG A 14 6.26 3.68 20.42
C ARG A 14 7.16 2.61 21.03
N PRO A 15 7.37 1.46 20.37
CA PRO A 15 8.39 0.49 20.77
C PRO A 15 9.78 1.14 20.64
N ALA A 16 10.55 1.10 21.71
CA ALA A 16 11.95 1.49 21.71
C ALA A 16 12.79 0.42 21.02
N GLY A 17 13.60 0.81 20.04
CA GLY A 17 14.68 -0.05 19.52
C GLY A 17 14.69 -0.19 18.01
N SER A 18 15.31 0.76 17.33
CA SER A 18 16.09 0.51 16.10
C SER A 18 16.69 1.83 15.62
N ASP A 19 17.78 2.25 16.25
CA ASP A 19 18.74 3.12 15.59
C ASP A 19 20.14 2.48 15.68
N PRO A 20 20.78 2.13 14.55
CA PRO A 20 21.98 1.33 14.51
C PRO A 20 23.22 2.19 14.25
N THR A 21 23.71 2.98 15.21
CA THR A 21 25.06 3.58 15.10
C THR A 21 25.50 4.21 16.41
N THR A 22 26.24 3.48 17.26
CA THR A 22 27.22 4.10 18.17
C THR A 22 28.31 3.08 18.55
N PRO A 23 29.60 3.32 18.26
CA PRO A 23 30.69 2.45 18.66
C PRO A 23 31.07 2.64 20.14
N LEU A 24 31.57 1.55 20.75
CA LEU A 24 32.18 1.47 22.08
C LEU A 24 33.33 2.47 22.31
N PRO A 25 33.58 2.86 23.58
CA PRO A 25 34.94 3.09 24.03
C PRO A 25 35.33 2.24 25.25
N THR A 26 36.58 1.77 25.17
CA THR A 26 37.40 0.99 26.11
C THR A 26 37.87 1.78 27.35
N GLY A 27 38.21 1.08 28.46
CA GLY A 27 38.68 1.62 29.76
C GLY A 27 40.02 2.40 29.74
N PRO A 28 40.62 2.83 30.89
CA PRO A 28 41.23 1.91 31.87
C PRO A 28 41.25 2.34 33.38
N SER A 29 41.79 1.40 34.17
CA SER A 29 42.16 1.25 35.61
C SER A 29 42.59 2.42 36.53
N THR A 30 42.35 2.27 37.86
CA THR A 30 43.26 2.51 39.06
C THR A 30 42.44 2.49 40.38
N SER A 31 42.58 1.54 41.33
CA SER A 31 43.53 1.37 42.47
C SER A 31 43.20 2.11 43.79
N THR A 32 43.41 1.41 44.94
CA THR A 32 43.54 1.87 46.36
C THR A 32 42.23 1.98 47.17
N GLY A 33 42.04 1.59 48.45
CA GLY A 33 42.82 0.93 49.52
C GLY A 33 41.88 0.68 50.73
N SER A 34 41.89 -0.51 51.35
CA SER A 34 42.33 -0.85 52.73
C SER A 34 41.53 -0.31 53.93
N SER A 35 40.84 -1.20 54.66
CA SER A 35 40.66 -1.12 56.12
C SER A 35 40.33 -2.49 56.76
N THR A 36 40.95 -2.72 57.92
CA THR A 36 41.14 -3.91 58.78
C THR A 36 39.94 -4.44 59.58
N GLY A 37 39.91 -5.76 59.84
CA GLY A 37 39.08 -6.45 60.86
C GLY A 37 39.52 -7.94 61.07
N PRO A 38 39.33 -8.55 62.27
CA PRO A 38 40.10 -9.72 62.77
C PRO A 38 39.52 -11.12 62.41
N PRO A 39 40.25 -12.24 62.65
CA PRO A 39 39.98 -13.54 62.04
C PRO A 39 39.13 -14.47 62.91
N VAL A 40 38.11 -15.10 62.34
CA VAL A 40 37.39 -16.21 62.99
C VAL A 40 36.85 -17.20 61.95
N GLY A 41 37.25 -18.47 62.07
CA GLY A 41 36.34 -19.61 61.90
C GLY A 41 36.11 -20.21 60.51
N ALA A 42 36.59 -21.45 60.35
CA ALA A 42 35.98 -22.59 59.65
C ALA A 42 35.64 -22.45 58.15
N GLY A 43 36.34 -23.26 57.35
CA GLY A 43 36.11 -23.44 55.92
C GLY A 43 34.66 -23.78 55.57
N SER A 44 34.13 -23.02 54.63
CA SER A 44 33.05 -23.44 53.74
C SER A 44 33.37 -22.91 52.35
N THR A 45 33.70 -23.82 51.43
CA THR A 45 33.89 -23.49 50.02
C THR A 45 32.54 -23.12 49.41
N PRO A 46 32.43 -22.01 48.66
CA PRO A 46 31.19 -21.67 47.98
C PRO A 46 30.82 -22.77 46.96
N PRO A 47 29.51 -23.04 46.74
CA PRO A 47 29.08 -24.01 45.75
C PRO A 47 29.49 -23.55 44.34
N PRO A 48 29.79 -24.49 43.42
CA PRO A 48 30.14 -24.16 42.05
C PRO A 48 28.97 -23.45 41.34
N PRO A 49 29.26 -22.55 40.39
CA PRO A 49 28.23 -21.89 39.59
C PRO A 49 27.43 -22.92 38.77
N PRO A 50 26.14 -22.62 38.48
CA PRO A 50 25.33 -23.49 37.64
C PRO A 50 25.90 -23.57 36.21
N PRO A 51 25.69 -24.70 35.51
CA PRO A 51 26.13 -24.85 34.13
C PRO A 51 25.42 -23.83 33.22
N PRO A 52 26.08 -23.39 32.13
CA PRO A 52 25.46 -22.51 31.15
C PRO A 52 24.23 -23.17 30.50
N PRO A 53 23.22 -22.38 30.11
CA PRO A 53 22.06 -22.90 29.42
C PRO A 53 22.45 -23.54 28.07
N PRO A 54 21.73 -24.56 27.62
CA PRO A 54 21.98 -25.17 26.32
C PRO A 54 21.78 -24.16 25.18
N PRO A 55 22.50 -24.32 24.06
CA PRO A 55 22.30 -23.48 22.88
C PRO A 55 20.87 -23.64 22.35
N PRO A 56 20.30 -22.58 21.74
CA PRO A 56 18.98 -22.65 21.12
C PRO A 56 18.98 -23.72 20.00
N PRO A 57 17.84 -24.40 19.78
CA PRO A 57 17.71 -25.35 18.69
C PRO A 57 17.90 -24.66 17.33
N PRO A 58 18.41 -25.39 16.32
CA PRO A 58 18.53 -24.84 14.97
C PRO A 58 17.14 -24.49 14.41
N PRO A 59 17.05 -23.43 13.58
CA PRO A 59 15.80 -23.07 12.92
C PRO A 59 15.29 -24.23 12.03
N PRO A 60 13.97 -24.40 11.90
CA PRO A 60 13.40 -25.43 11.05
C PRO A 60 13.83 -25.23 9.58
N PRO A 61 13.96 -26.32 8.79
CA PRO A 61 14.23 -26.23 7.37
C PRO A 61 13.18 -25.37 6.67
N ALA A 62 13.63 -24.36 5.91
CA ALA A 62 12.74 -23.59 5.07
C ALA A 62 12.07 -24.52 4.04
N PRO A 63 10.79 -24.28 3.67
CA PRO A 63 10.14 -25.02 2.60
C PRO A 63 10.95 -24.88 1.32
N SER A 64 11.37 -26.01 0.76
CA SER A 64 11.93 -26.10 -0.58
C SER A 64 10.83 -25.74 -1.57
N GLY A 65 10.76 -24.45 -1.94
CA GLY A 65 9.98 -24.00 -3.09
C GLY A 65 10.55 -24.60 -4.38
N PRO A 66 9.70 -24.82 -5.41
CA PRO A 66 10.12 -25.48 -6.62
C PRO A 66 11.18 -24.66 -7.36
N SER A 67 12.32 -25.30 -7.59
CA SER A 67 13.40 -24.84 -8.44
C SER A 67 12.92 -24.63 -9.88
N GLY A 68 13.24 -23.48 -10.46
CA GLY A 68 13.51 -23.37 -11.90
C GLY A 68 12.37 -22.92 -12.81
N SER A 69 12.07 -21.61 -12.81
CA SER A 69 12.02 -20.86 -14.07
C SER A 69 12.30 -19.40 -13.78
N SER A 70 13.58 -19.04 -13.92
CA SER A 70 14.05 -17.67 -13.94
C SER A 70 13.60 -16.98 -15.22
N GLY A 71 12.28 -16.79 -15.37
CA GLY A 71 11.73 -15.81 -16.29
C GLY A 71 11.81 -14.46 -15.59
N VAL A 72 12.90 -13.72 -15.81
CA VAL A 72 12.93 -12.29 -15.50
C VAL A 72 11.70 -11.68 -16.20
N PRO A 73 10.74 -11.06 -15.49
CA PRO A 73 9.68 -10.33 -16.15
C PRO A 73 10.38 -9.16 -16.83
N SER A 74 10.57 -9.28 -18.15
CA SER A 74 11.09 -8.20 -18.97
C SER A 74 10.05 -7.07 -18.92
N PRO A 75 10.38 -5.87 -18.42
CA PRO A 75 9.41 -4.77 -18.29
C PRO A 75 9.10 -4.09 -19.64
N THR A 76 9.30 -4.78 -20.78
CA THR A 76 9.28 -4.17 -22.12
C THR A 76 8.14 -4.67 -23.00
N ARG A 77 7.23 -5.53 -22.49
CA ARG A 77 6.09 -6.05 -23.28
C ARG A 77 4.72 -5.66 -22.74
N GLU A 78 4.65 -4.75 -21.76
CA GLU A 78 3.37 -4.35 -21.15
C GLU A 78 2.56 -3.43 -22.07
N GLY A 79 3.24 -2.62 -22.89
CA GLY A 79 2.59 -1.71 -23.84
C GLY A 79 1.95 -2.40 -25.05
N ALA A 80 2.49 -3.53 -25.52
CA ALA A 80 1.96 -4.24 -26.69
C ALA A 80 0.74 -5.12 -26.37
N GLY A 81 0.65 -5.62 -25.13
CA GLY A 81 -0.47 -6.44 -24.66
C GLY A 81 -1.73 -5.62 -24.34
N PHE A 82 -1.57 -4.39 -23.85
CA PHE A 82 -2.69 -3.53 -23.43
C PHE A 82 -3.65 -3.16 -24.57
N PHE A 83 -3.13 -2.67 -25.68
CA PHE A 83 -3.96 -2.32 -26.84
C PHE A 83 -4.56 -3.57 -27.49
N THR A 84 -3.80 -4.66 -27.58
CA THR A 84 -4.30 -5.93 -28.13
C THR A 84 -5.43 -6.51 -27.27
N ALA A 85 -5.31 -6.46 -25.94
CA ALA A 85 -6.35 -6.91 -25.01
C ALA A 85 -7.57 -5.96 -24.95
N LEU A 86 -7.39 -4.67 -25.25
CA LEU A 86 -8.49 -3.70 -25.39
C LEU A 86 -9.37 -3.97 -26.62
N PHE A 87 -8.78 -4.49 -27.71
CA PHE A 87 -9.50 -4.88 -28.93
C PHE A 87 -9.78 -6.38 -29.01
N ASP A 88 -9.60 -7.12 -27.90
CA ASP A 88 -9.92 -8.54 -27.83
C ASP A 88 -11.43 -8.73 -27.58
N PHE A 89 -12.20 -8.84 -28.67
CA PHE A 89 -13.64 -9.14 -28.66
C PHE A 89 -13.96 -10.56 -28.15
N SER A 90 -12.96 -11.38 -27.80
CA SER A 90 -13.11 -12.76 -27.33
C SER A 90 -13.24 -12.91 -25.81
N PHE A 91 -13.19 -11.81 -25.03
CA PHE A 91 -13.37 -11.78 -23.56
C PHE A 91 -12.58 -12.84 -22.76
N THR A 92 -11.45 -13.35 -23.28
CA THR A 92 -10.76 -14.50 -22.68
C THR A 92 -9.77 -14.08 -21.57
N ASN A 93 -9.36 -12.81 -21.54
CA ASN A 93 -8.58 -12.23 -20.45
C ASN A 93 -9.46 -11.34 -19.56
N PHE A 94 -9.52 -11.66 -18.26
CA PHE A 94 -10.16 -10.83 -17.23
C PHE A 94 -9.32 -9.56 -16.97
N VAL A 95 -9.34 -8.62 -17.93
CA VAL A 95 -8.68 -7.30 -17.84
C VAL A 95 -9.59 -6.27 -17.17
N THR A 96 -10.60 -6.74 -16.44
CA THR A 96 -11.72 -5.94 -15.99
C THR A 96 -11.34 -4.73 -15.10
N PRO A 97 -10.37 -4.84 -14.16
CA PRO A 97 -9.94 -3.68 -13.36
C PRO A 97 -9.16 -2.63 -14.16
N ILE A 98 -8.35 -3.07 -15.13
CA ILE A 98 -7.47 -2.20 -15.94
C ILE A 98 -8.27 -1.50 -17.05
N LEU A 99 -9.22 -2.20 -17.65
CA LEU A 99 -10.12 -1.68 -18.68
C LEU A 99 -10.90 -0.46 -18.17
N VAL A 100 -11.42 -0.51 -16.94
CA VAL A 100 -12.20 0.58 -16.33
C VAL A 100 -11.44 1.92 -16.34
N ARG A 101 -10.16 1.90 -16.00
CA ARG A 101 -9.33 3.13 -15.97
C ARG A 101 -9.12 3.72 -17.36
N PHE A 102 -8.96 2.86 -18.37
CA PHE A 102 -8.83 3.29 -19.76
C PHE A 102 -10.14 3.83 -20.32
N VAL A 103 -11.26 3.14 -20.06
CA VAL A 103 -12.60 3.58 -20.46
C VAL A 103 -12.93 4.93 -19.83
N TYR A 104 -12.60 5.15 -18.54
CA TYR A 104 -12.78 6.45 -17.90
C TYR A 104 -12.00 7.56 -18.62
N LEU A 105 -10.73 7.31 -18.95
CA LEU A 105 -9.88 8.27 -19.65
C LEU A 105 -10.46 8.59 -21.03
N LEU A 106 -10.83 7.56 -21.79
CA LEU A 106 -11.38 7.73 -23.13
C LEU A 106 -12.73 8.45 -23.10
N ALA A 107 -13.62 8.10 -22.18
CA ALA A 107 -14.90 8.77 -21.97
C ALA A 107 -14.70 10.24 -21.60
N THR A 108 -13.74 10.55 -20.73
CA THR A 108 -13.42 11.92 -20.34
C THR A 108 -12.96 12.75 -21.54
N VAL A 109 -12.01 12.23 -22.32
CA VAL A 109 -11.50 12.90 -23.53
C VAL A 109 -12.62 13.09 -24.56
N ALA A 110 -13.44 12.07 -24.79
CA ALA A 110 -14.57 12.14 -25.71
C ALA A 110 -15.61 13.18 -25.26
N LEU A 111 -15.90 13.26 -23.97
CA LEU A 111 -16.87 14.22 -23.41
C LEU A 111 -16.37 15.66 -23.56
N VAL A 112 -15.08 15.91 -23.26
CA VAL A 112 -14.44 17.21 -23.46
C VAL A 112 -14.43 17.60 -24.94
N ALA A 113 -14.05 16.68 -25.83
CA ALA A 113 -14.06 16.92 -27.27
C ALA A 113 -15.47 17.25 -27.79
N THR A 114 -16.48 16.49 -27.34
CA THR A 114 -17.89 16.75 -27.67
C THR A 114 -18.33 18.13 -27.20
N TRP A 115 -17.98 18.50 -25.97
CA TRP A 115 -18.28 19.83 -25.43
C TRP A 115 -17.64 20.95 -26.27
N LEU A 116 -16.36 20.79 -26.67
CA LEU A 116 -15.69 21.76 -27.53
C LEU A 116 -16.38 21.90 -28.89
N VAL A 117 -16.74 20.80 -29.54
CA VAL A 117 -17.47 20.82 -30.82
C VAL A 117 -18.81 21.55 -30.67
N LEU A 118 -19.55 21.27 -29.59
CA LEU A 118 -20.80 21.96 -29.30
C LEU A 118 -20.59 23.45 -29.02
N LEU A 119 -19.52 23.81 -28.32
CA LEU A 119 -19.16 25.20 -28.02
C LEU A 119 -18.90 25.99 -29.30
N PHE A 120 -18.03 25.48 -30.19
CA PHE A 120 -17.77 26.12 -31.48
C PHE A 120 -19.04 26.21 -32.34
N SER A 121 -19.81 25.12 -32.41
CA SER A 121 -21.09 25.10 -33.15
C SER A 121 -22.09 26.12 -32.60
N ALA A 122 -22.09 26.36 -31.29
CA ALA A 122 -22.97 27.33 -30.65
C ALA A 122 -22.56 28.78 -30.96
N PHE A 123 -21.25 29.08 -31.03
CA PHE A 123 -20.76 30.40 -31.43
C PHE A 123 -21.04 30.70 -32.91
N VAL A 124 -20.99 29.70 -33.80
CA VAL A 124 -21.36 29.86 -35.22
C VAL A 124 -22.83 30.24 -35.38
N ARG A 125 -23.71 29.77 -34.49
CA ARG A 125 -25.15 30.12 -34.49
C ARG A 125 -25.42 31.50 -33.90
N GLY A 126 -24.53 32.03 -33.06
CA GLY A 126 -24.66 33.34 -32.44
C GLY A 126 -23.91 33.46 -31.13
N PHE A 127 -23.63 34.71 -30.74
CA PHE A 127 -22.90 35.01 -29.52
C PHE A 127 -23.63 34.54 -28.24
N GLY A 128 -24.95 34.76 -28.18
CA GLY A 128 -25.77 34.37 -27.02
C GLY A 128 -25.75 32.86 -26.78
N SER A 129 -25.93 32.05 -27.84
CA SER A 129 -25.87 30.59 -27.74
C SER A 129 -24.49 30.08 -27.32
N GLY A 130 -23.42 30.68 -27.85
CA GLY A 130 -22.06 30.36 -27.44
C GLY A 130 -21.83 30.61 -25.94
N LEU A 131 -22.29 31.76 -25.43
CA LEU A 131 -22.18 32.12 -24.01
C LEU A 131 -22.96 31.16 -23.10
N THR A 132 -24.17 30.75 -23.51
CA THR A 132 -24.96 29.74 -22.79
C THR A 132 -24.20 28.42 -22.67
N VAL A 133 -23.61 27.92 -23.74
CA VAL A 133 -22.84 26.66 -23.73
C VAL A 133 -21.51 26.80 -22.98
N LEU A 134 -20.89 27.97 -23.00
CA LEU A 134 -19.65 28.24 -22.25
C LEU A 134 -19.86 28.19 -20.73
N VAL A 135 -21.00 28.72 -20.25
CA VAL A 135 -21.31 28.77 -18.80
C VAL A 135 -21.95 27.48 -18.32
N LEU A 136 -22.97 26.97 -19.02
CA LEU A 136 -23.68 25.75 -18.61
C LEU A 136 -22.91 24.48 -18.96
N GLY A 137 -22.15 24.48 -20.05
CA GLY A 137 -21.49 23.28 -20.55
C GLY A 137 -20.50 22.64 -19.56
N PRO A 138 -19.62 23.40 -18.87
CA PRO A 138 -18.76 22.85 -17.82
C PRO A 138 -19.55 22.22 -16.66
N ILE A 139 -20.69 22.80 -16.29
CA ILE A 139 -21.56 22.27 -15.23
C ILE A 139 -22.10 20.90 -15.66
N PHE A 140 -22.65 20.79 -16.88
CA PHE A 140 -23.09 19.51 -17.43
C PHE A 140 -21.94 18.51 -17.57
N LEU A 141 -20.78 18.96 -18.03
CA LEU A 141 -19.60 18.11 -18.21
C LEU A 141 -19.18 17.46 -16.88
N VAL A 142 -19.09 18.24 -15.80
CA VAL A 142 -18.75 17.72 -14.47
C VAL A 142 -19.80 16.75 -13.95
N ILE A 143 -21.09 17.05 -14.12
CA ILE A 143 -22.18 16.15 -13.72
C ILE A 143 -22.08 14.82 -14.47
N TYR A 144 -21.87 14.85 -15.80
CA TYR A 144 -21.69 13.63 -16.60
C TYR A 144 -20.44 12.86 -16.19
N LEU A 145 -19.31 13.52 -15.91
CA LEU A 145 -18.11 12.85 -15.39
C LEU A 145 -18.34 12.22 -14.01
N ALA A 146 -19.12 12.87 -13.14
CA ALA A 146 -19.47 12.33 -11.83
C ALA A 146 -20.34 11.07 -11.95
N VAL A 147 -21.32 11.08 -12.88
CA VAL A 147 -22.14 9.90 -13.18
C VAL A 147 -21.27 8.76 -13.72
N ILE A 148 -20.42 9.03 -14.71
CA ILE A 148 -19.49 8.02 -15.26
C ILE A 148 -18.61 7.46 -14.15
N ARG A 149 -18.08 8.30 -13.26
CA ARG A 149 -17.27 7.88 -12.12
C ARG A 149 -18.05 6.90 -11.22
N MET A 150 -19.27 7.27 -10.83
CA MET A 150 -20.10 6.42 -9.99
C MET A 150 -20.43 5.09 -10.67
N THR A 151 -20.76 5.11 -11.97
CA THR A 151 -21.03 3.90 -12.74
C THR A 151 -19.81 2.98 -12.82
N LEU A 152 -18.62 3.53 -13.09
CA LEU A 152 -17.39 2.75 -13.16
C LEU A 152 -16.96 2.20 -11.80
N GLU A 153 -17.13 2.96 -10.73
CA GLU A 153 -16.91 2.49 -9.36
C GLU A 153 -17.85 1.32 -9.03
N PHE A 154 -19.11 1.39 -9.45
CA PHE A 154 -20.07 0.30 -9.32
C PHE A 154 -19.64 -0.96 -10.11
N TYR A 155 -19.26 -0.82 -11.38
CA TYR A 155 -18.76 -1.94 -12.19
C TYR A 155 -17.54 -2.60 -11.54
N LEU A 156 -16.58 -1.82 -11.07
CA LEU A 156 -15.38 -2.34 -10.41
C LEU A 156 -15.71 -3.06 -9.10
N SER A 157 -16.68 -2.56 -8.34
CA SER A 157 -17.15 -3.20 -7.11
C SER A 157 -17.75 -4.59 -7.38
N VAL A 158 -18.60 -4.71 -8.40
CA VAL A 158 -19.21 -5.98 -8.81
C VAL A 158 -18.16 -7.00 -9.23
N VAL A 159 -17.17 -6.56 -10.00
CA VAL A 159 -16.07 -7.41 -10.49
C VAL A 159 -15.20 -7.88 -9.33
N ARG A 160 -14.81 -6.98 -8.43
CA ARG A 160 -14.03 -7.33 -7.23
C ARG A 160 -14.77 -8.32 -6.33
N MET A 161 -16.09 -8.21 -6.21
CA MET A 161 -16.91 -9.17 -5.48
C MET A 161 -16.85 -10.57 -6.12
N SER A 162 -16.84 -10.65 -7.45
CA SER A 162 -16.73 -11.93 -8.16
C SER A 162 -15.37 -12.62 -7.96
N GLU A 163 -14.29 -11.84 -7.80
CA GLU A 163 -12.94 -12.35 -7.54
C GLU A 163 -12.75 -12.86 -6.09
N ASP A 164 -13.43 -12.25 -5.10
CA ASP A 164 -13.31 -12.66 -3.68
C ASP A 164 -13.93 -14.05 -3.41
N ILE A 165 -15.03 -14.39 -4.10
CA ILE A 165 -15.76 -15.65 -3.89
C ILE A 165 -14.93 -16.86 -4.36
N ASN A 166 -14.16 -16.72 -5.44
CA ASN A 166 -13.38 -17.82 -6.02
C ASN A 166 -12.17 -18.22 -5.14
N LYS A 167 -11.76 -17.37 -4.19
CA LYS A 167 -10.66 -17.65 -3.25
C LYS A 167 -11.07 -18.43 -2.00
N ARG A 168 -12.37 -18.61 -1.73
CA ARG A 168 -12.87 -19.22 -0.49
C ARG A 168 -13.30 -20.68 -0.60
N LEU A 169 -13.17 -21.31 -1.77
CA LEU A 169 -13.41 -22.75 -1.90
C LEU A 169 -12.11 -23.52 -1.58
N PRO A 170 -12.03 -24.22 -0.42
CA PRO A 170 -10.97 -25.19 -0.18
C PRO A 170 -11.10 -26.31 -1.24
N GLN A 171 -9.97 -26.70 -1.84
CA GLN A 171 -9.93 -27.87 -2.70
C GLN A 171 -10.32 -29.09 -1.87
N ALA A 172 -11.45 -29.70 -2.23
CA ALA A 172 -11.89 -31.00 -1.75
C ALA A 172 -11.15 -32.12 -2.50
#